data_AF-A0A3B4ASL4-F1
#
_entry.id   AF-A0A3B4ASL4-F1
#
_cell.length_a   1.000
_cell.length_b   1.000
_cell.length_c   1.000
_cell.angle_alpha   90.00
_cell.angle_beta   90.00
_cell.angle_gamma   90.00
#
_symmetry.space_group_name_H-M   'P 1'
#
loop_
_entity.id
_entity.type
_entity.pdbx_description
1 polymer ?
#
loop_
_entity_poly.entity_id
_entity_poly.type
_entity_poly.pdbx_seq_one_letter_code
_entity_poly.pdbx_strand_id
1 'polypeptide(L)'
;AESLTALIARFLSLCDYKTEKYIVAKNKKVGVLYRLIQLTIIGYIIGWVFLSKKGYQETDESIQSSVITKLKGVSVTNTSESGVVVWGPEDYVIPPQGEGVLFVVTNFLETPNQQLGYCAESSKVVDGRCRSDADCRGGHTVVAGNGLMSGRCIVSDVNSTGTCEIYGWCPVEKKFKPQRALLANAENFTIYIKNFIQFPKFSFSKSNVLETSDESYLKSCRYDEQIHPYCPIFELGDITRRAGYNFQDMAVYGGSVGIMIDWDCDLDKGYSQCHPQYYFTRLDTTACNRSVAMGFNFRHTRYFKHHTGEIHRSLFKVYGVRFNIMVHGKVGT
;
A
#
# COMPACT_ATOMS: atom_id res chain seq x y z
N ALA A 1 -80.45 -28.07 -7.88
CA ALA A 1 -79.90 -28.03 -9.26
C ALA A 1 -79.16 -26.72 -9.55
N GLU A 2 -79.67 -25.56 -9.11
CA GLU A 2 -79.08 -24.23 -9.41
C GLU A 2 -77.74 -23.91 -8.72
N SER A 3 -77.41 -24.49 -7.56
CA SER A 3 -76.12 -24.18 -6.89
C SER A 3 -74.93 -24.90 -7.49
N LEU A 4 -75.13 -26.10 -8.06
CA LEU A 4 -74.08 -26.89 -8.70
C LEU A 4 -73.66 -26.27 -10.05
N THR A 5 -74.62 -25.78 -10.82
CA THR A 5 -74.35 -25.05 -12.07
C THR A 5 -73.66 -23.71 -11.80
N ALA A 6 -73.98 -23.01 -10.72
CA ALA A 6 -73.27 -21.80 -10.29
C ALA A 6 -71.83 -22.08 -9.82
N LEU A 7 -71.60 -23.21 -9.14
CA LEU A 7 -70.26 -23.63 -8.71
C LEU A 7 -69.39 -24.02 -9.91
N ILE A 8 -69.96 -24.74 -10.89
CA ILE A 8 -69.31 -25.12 -12.14
C ILE A 8 -68.99 -23.88 -12.99
N ALA A 9 -69.92 -22.92 -13.07
CA ALA A 9 -69.69 -21.66 -13.78
C ALA A 9 -68.59 -20.79 -13.13
N ARG A 10 -68.51 -20.76 -11.79
CA ARG A 10 -67.40 -20.11 -11.07
C ARG A 10 -66.06 -20.83 -11.27
N PHE A 11 -66.07 -22.16 -11.31
CA PHE A 11 -64.88 -22.96 -11.63
C PHE A 11 -64.40 -22.74 -13.07
N LEU A 12 -65.33 -22.62 -14.03
CA LEU A 12 -64.99 -22.31 -15.42
C LEU A 12 -64.47 -20.87 -15.58
N SER A 13 -65.01 -19.91 -14.80
CA SER A 13 -64.51 -18.54 -14.76
C SER A 13 -63.09 -18.42 -14.18
N LEU A 14 -62.63 -19.36 -13.35
CA LEU A 14 -61.25 -19.42 -12.85
C LEU A 14 -60.25 -19.87 -13.93
N CYS A 15 -60.73 -20.57 -14.96
CA CYS A 15 -59.94 -20.96 -16.13
C CYS A 15 -60.09 -19.97 -17.30
N ASP A 16 -60.63 -18.77 -17.06
CA ASP A 16 -60.86 -17.78 -18.10
C ASP A 16 -59.60 -16.94 -18.33
N TYR A 17 -59.05 -17.00 -19.54
CA TYR A 17 -57.85 -16.25 -19.94
C TYR A 17 -58.22 -15.19 -20.96
N LYS A 18 -58.18 -13.93 -20.54
CA LYS A 18 -58.43 -12.78 -21.41
C LYS A 18 -57.17 -12.41 -22.19
N THR A 19 -57.29 -12.36 -23.50
CA THR A 19 -56.25 -11.86 -24.42
C THR A 19 -56.65 -10.52 -25.02
N GLU A 20 -55.65 -9.68 -25.29
CA GLU A 20 -55.89 -8.47 -26.07
C GLU A 20 -56.19 -8.81 -27.53
N LYS A 21 -57.14 -8.09 -28.12
CA LYS A 21 -57.45 -8.19 -29.56
C LYS A 21 -56.45 -7.33 -30.33
N TYR A 22 -55.56 -7.95 -31.09
CA TYR A 22 -54.58 -7.26 -31.92
C TYR A 22 -55.11 -7.00 -33.34
N ILE A 23 -54.75 -5.86 -33.92
CA ILE A 23 -55.01 -5.53 -35.33
C ILE A 23 -53.74 -5.79 -36.13
N VAL A 24 -53.81 -6.65 -37.14
CA VAL A 24 -52.66 -6.99 -38.00
C VAL A 24 -52.63 -6.06 -39.22
N ALA A 25 -51.74 -5.07 -39.21
CA ALA A 25 -51.53 -4.17 -40.35
C ALA A 25 -50.64 -4.82 -41.42
N LYS A 26 -51.16 -5.04 -42.64
CA LYS A 26 -50.42 -5.63 -43.78
C LYS A 26 -49.76 -4.56 -44.66
N ASN A 27 -48.78 -3.82 -44.12
CA ASN A 27 -48.02 -2.82 -44.87
C ASN A 27 -46.52 -3.16 -44.92
N LYS A 28 -45.95 -3.27 -46.13
CA LYS A 28 -44.53 -3.63 -46.33
C LYS A 28 -43.55 -2.62 -45.71
N LYS A 29 -43.80 -1.31 -45.82
CA LYS A 29 -42.89 -0.27 -45.29
C LYS A 29 -42.86 -0.28 -43.76
N VAL A 30 -44.04 -0.35 -43.13
CA VAL A 30 -44.17 -0.42 -41.66
C VAL A 30 -43.58 -1.73 -41.13
N GLY A 31 -43.82 -2.85 -41.83
CA GLY A 31 -43.25 -4.15 -41.48
C GLY A 31 -41.72 -4.16 -41.52
N VAL A 32 -41.11 -3.60 -42.57
CA VAL A 32 -39.65 -3.50 -42.68
C VAL A 32 -39.07 -2.62 -41.57
N LEU A 33 -39.67 -1.46 -41.29
CA LEU A 33 -39.23 -0.57 -40.21
C LEU A 33 -39.31 -1.28 -38.85
N TYR A 34 -40.43 -1.96 -38.56
CA TYR A 34 -40.62 -2.71 -37.33
C TYR A 34 -39.57 -3.82 -37.16
N ARG A 35 -39.29 -4.59 -38.22
CA ARG A 35 -38.26 -5.64 -38.20
C ARG A 35 -36.84 -5.06 -38.04
N LEU A 36 -36.53 -3.92 -38.64
CA LEU A 36 -35.26 -3.23 -38.44
C LEU A 36 -35.05 -2.79 -36.99
N ILE A 37 -36.09 -2.20 -36.37
CA ILE A 37 -36.04 -1.82 -34.96
C ILE A 37 -35.83 -3.06 -34.08
N GLN A 38 -36.58 -4.13 -34.31
CA GLN A 38 -36.39 -5.39 -33.59
C GLN A 38 -34.97 -5.95 -33.74
N LEU A 39 -34.43 -5.98 -34.96
CA LEU A 39 -33.05 -6.45 -35.20
C LEU A 39 -32.02 -5.57 -34.51
N THR A 40 -32.23 -4.25 -34.47
CA THR A 40 -31.35 -3.30 -33.78
C THR A 40 -31.34 -3.56 -32.27
N ILE A 41 -32.53 -3.75 -31.68
CA ILE A 41 -32.67 -4.06 -30.25
C ILE A 41 -32.03 -5.41 -29.92
N ILE A 42 -32.29 -6.45 -30.73
CA ILE A 42 -31.70 -7.77 -30.54
C ILE A 42 -30.18 -7.70 -30.67
N GLY A 43 -29.67 -6.96 -31.66
CA GLY A 43 -28.24 -6.73 -31.85
C GLY A 43 -27.60 -6.04 -30.65
N TYR A 44 -28.26 -5.02 -30.07
CA TYR A 44 -27.80 -4.36 -28.85
C TYR A 44 -27.78 -5.32 -27.66
N ILE A 45 -28.85 -6.09 -27.44
CA ILE A 45 -28.93 -7.04 -26.33
C ILE A 45 -27.82 -8.09 -26.46
N ILE A 46 -27.67 -8.72 -27.62
CA ILE A 46 -26.65 -9.76 -27.84
C ILE A 46 -25.23 -9.16 -27.75
N GLY A 47 -24.96 -8.08 -28.46
CA GLY A 47 -23.62 -7.50 -28.54
C GLY A 47 -23.18 -6.82 -27.25
N TRP A 48 -23.99 -5.92 -26.71
CA TRP A 48 -23.61 -5.14 -25.54
C TRP A 48 -23.87 -5.87 -24.23
N VAL A 49 -25.09 -6.38 -24.03
CA VAL A 49 -25.49 -6.98 -22.74
C VAL A 49 -24.88 -8.35 -22.55
N PHE A 50 -25.00 -9.24 -23.54
CA PHE A 50 -24.47 -10.60 -23.43
C PHE A 50 -22.97 -10.69 -23.69
N LEU A 51 -22.46 -10.16 -24.80
CA LEU A 51 -21.03 -10.34 -25.14
C LEU A 51 -20.11 -9.37 -24.39
N SER A 52 -20.42 -8.06 -24.36
CA SER A 52 -19.52 -7.08 -23.74
C SER A 52 -19.64 -7.01 -22.22
N LYS A 53 -20.86 -6.98 -21.69
CA LYS A 53 -21.10 -6.92 -20.24
C LYS A 53 -21.18 -8.29 -19.55
N LYS A 54 -21.11 -9.38 -20.32
CA LYS A 54 -21.24 -10.76 -19.81
C LYS A 54 -22.44 -10.92 -18.88
N GLY A 55 -23.59 -10.34 -19.24
CA GLY A 55 -24.80 -10.38 -18.41
C GLY A 55 -25.38 -11.78 -18.20
N TYR A 56 -24.83 -12.79 -18.86
CA TYR A 56 -25.14 -14.20 -18.61
C TYR A 56 -24.36 -14.80 -17.43
N GLN A 57 -23.25 -14.17 -17.01
CA GLN A 57 -22.42 -14.64 -15.92
C GLN A 57 -22.90 -14.08 -14.59
N GLU A 58 -22.85 -14.93 -13.58
CA GLU A 58 -22.94 -14.50 -12.21
C GLU A 58 -21.54 -14.10 -11.73
N THR A 59 -21.42 -12.99 -11.00
CA THR A 59 -20.12 -12.50 -10.55
C THR A 59 -19.95 -12.59 -9.04
N ASP A 60 -18.71 -12.80 -8.61
CA ASP A 60 -18.26 -12.73 -7.22
C ASP A 60 -17.14 -11.67 -7.12
N GLU A 61 -17.36 -10.66 -6.29
CA GLU A 61 -16.41 -9.59 -5.99
C GLU A 61 -15.90 -9.72 -4.54
N SER A 62 -16.32 -10.75 -3.80
CA SER A 62 -15.95 -11.02 -2.41
C SER A 62 -14.62 -11.77 -2.28
N ILE A 63 -13.57 -11.20 -2.89
CA ILE A 63 -12.23 -11.78 -2.85
C ILE A 63 -11.70 -11.87 -1.41
N GLN A 64 -11.32 -13.08 -1.00
CA GLN A 64 -10.55 -13.33 0.20
C GLN A 64 -9.08 -13.46 -0.20
N SER A 65 -8.24 -12.52 0.22
CA SER A 65 -6.82 -12.48 -0.14
C SER A 65 -5.90 -12.64 1.05
N SER A 66 -4.82 -13.40 0.89
CA SER A 66 -3.68 -13.43 1.80
C SER A 66 -2.40 -13.07 1.05
N VAL A 67 -1.60 -12.16 1.62
CA VAL A 67 -0.36 -11.66 1.03
C VAL A 67 0.79 -11.93 1.97
N ILE A 68 1.85 -12.52 1.44
CA ILE A 68 3.10 -12.79 2.14
C ILE A 68 4.22 -12.13 1.35
N THR A 69 5.00 -11.29 2.03
CA THR A 69 6.12 -10.59 1.42
C THR A 69 7.45 -11.01 2.05
N LYS A 70 8.50 -11.08 1.24
CA LYS A 70 9.87 -11.34 1.70
C LYS A 70 10.87 -10.55 0.89
N LEU A 71 11.73 -9.79 1.55
CA LEU A 71 12.79 -9.04 0.88
C LEU A 71 14.13 -9.76 0.93
N LYS A 72 14.93 -9.49 -0.10
CA LYS A 72 16.32 -9.92 -0.20
C LYS A 72 17.17 -8.81 -0.79
N GLY A 73 18.36 -8.66 -0.24
CA GLY A 73 19.32 -7.65 -0.63
C GLY A 73 20.14 -7.23 0.59
N VAL A 74 21.38 -6.86 0.35
CA VAL A 74 22.30 -6.35 1.39
C VAL A 74 22.90 -5.03 0.92
N SER A 75 23.09 -4.10 1.84
CA SER A 75 23.79 -2.86 1.56
C SER A 75 24.81 -2.60 2.64
N VAL A 76 25.86 -1.85 2.32
CA VAL A 76 26.91 -1.48 3.26
C VAL A 76 26.91 0.03 3.41
N THR A 77 26.92 0.49 4.64
CA THR A 77 27.01 1.92 4.96
C THR A 77 28.29 2.18 5.74
N ASN A 78 28.95 3.29 5.44
CA ASN A 78 30.09 3.79 6.20
C ASN A 78 29.73 5.16 6.77
N THR A 79 29.47 5.23 8.08
CA THR A 79 29.06 6.46 8.78
C THR A 79 30.05 6.79 9.88
N SER A 80 30.15 8.07 10.25
CA SER A 80 31.00 8.51 11.36
C SER A 80 30.60 7.92 12.72
N GLU A 81 29.31 7.62 12.89
CA GLU A 81 28.70 7.17 14.13
C GLU A 81 28.92 5.67 14.36
N SER A 82 28.63 4.86 13.32
CA SER A 82 28.62 3.40 13.42
C SER A 82 29.71 2.71 12.60
N GLY A 83 30.56 3.48 11.90
CA GLY A 83 31.57 2.93 11.01
C GLY A 83 30.96 2.16 9.84
N VAL A 84 31.62 1.07 9.45
CA VAL A 84 31.17 0.17 8.37
C VAL A 84 30.19 -0.86 8.94
N VAL A 85 28.94 -0.81 8.48
CA VAL A 85 27.86 -1.72 8.89
C VAL A 85 27.21 -2.33 7.65
N VAL A 86 26.92 -3.63 7.72
CA VAL A 86 26.14 -4.37 6.72
C VAL A 86 24.68 -4.36 7.16
N TRP A 87 23.79 -3.96 6.25
CA TRP A 87 22.34 -3.93 6.45
C TRP A 87 21.69 -5.09 5.72
N GLY A 88 21.04 -5.97 6.48
CA GLY A 88 20.19 -7.04 5.96
C GLY A 88 18.70 -6.72 6.04
N PRO A 89 17.83 -7.53 5.43
CA PRO A 89 16.37 -7.37 5.51
C PRO A 89 15.84 -7.21 6.94
N GLU A 90 16.47 -7.87 7.90
CA GLU A 90 16.19 -7.79 9.33
C GLU A 90 16.39 -6.39 9.93
N ASP A 91 17.23 -5.55 9.31
CA ASP A 91 17.52 -4.19 9.77
C ASP A 91 16.68 -3.14 9.06
N TYR A 92 16.49 -3.29 7.74
CA TYR A 92 15.85 -2.26 6.91
C TYR A 92 14.37 -2.51 6.61
N VAL A 93 13.80 -3.69 6.91
CA VAL A 93 12.38 -4.00 6.66
C VAL A 93 11.55 -3.88 7.93
N ILE A 94 10.52 -3.04 7.89
CA ILE A 94 9.65 -2.77 9.04
C ILE A 94 8.17 -2.79 8.60
N PRO A 95 7.27 -3.58 9.24
CA PRO A 95 7.58 -4.65 10.19
C PRO A 95 8.23 -5.86 9.47
N PRO A 96 8.98 -6.71 10.18
CA PRO A 96 9.67 -7.86 9.59
C PRO A 96 8.74 -9.05 9.29
N GLN A 97 7.46 -8.99 9.70
CA GLN A 97 6.51 -10.09 9.61
C GLN A 97 6.06 -10.42 8.17
N GLY A 98 6.22 -9.49 7.24
CA GLY A 98 5.98 -9.76 5.82
C GLY A 98 4.50 -9.77 5.42
N GLU A 99 3.76 -8.72 5.77
CA GLU A 99 2.34 -8.56 5.45
C GLU A 99 2.12 -7.80 4.12
N GLY A 100 0.87 -7.42 3.84
CA GLY A 100 0.49 -6.55 2.71
C GLY A 100 0.99 -5.10 2.82
N VAL A 101 1.63 -4.72 3.92
CA VAL A 101 2.28 -3.41 4.07
C VAL A 101 3.66 -3.60 4.67
N LEU A 102 4.66 -3.01 4.04
CA LEU A 102 6.01 -2.98 4.55
C LEU A 102 6.71 -1.66 4.26
N PHE A 103 7.75 -1.38 5.02
CA PHE A 103 8.60 -0.21 4.88
C PHE A 103 10.04 -0.66 4.68
N VAL A 104 10.70 -0.10 3.66
CA VAL A 104 12.11 -0.33 3.35
C VAL A 104 12.89 0.93 3.69
N VAL A 105 13.76 0.85 4.70
CA VAL A 105 14.67 1.92 5.07
C VAL A 105 15.66 2.15 3.92
N THR A 106 15.68 3.37 3.38
CA THR A 106 16.63 3.80 2.35
C THR A 106 17.63 4.82 2.87
N ASN A 107 17.30 5.47 3.99
CA ASN A 107 18.13 6.47 4.63
C ASN A 107 17.86 6.53 6.12
N PHE A 108 18.84 6.97 6.91
CA PHE A 108 18.65 7.13 8.34
C PHE A 108 19.55 8.21 8.91
N LEU A 109 19.13 8.75 10.05
CA LEU A 109 19.94 9.58 10.93
C LEU A 109 20.02 8.89 12.29
N GLU A 110 21.24 8.53 12.68
CA GLU A 110 21.51 7.92 13.97
C GLU A 110 21.96 8.98 14.99
N THR A 111 21.39 8.93 16.18
CA THR A 111 21.92 9.60 17.37
C THR A 111 22.28 8.52 18.38
N PRO A 112 23.56 8.07 18.40
CA PRO A 112 24.00 6.94 19.20
C PRO A 112 24.18 7.33 20.68
N ASN A 113 24.26 6.32 21.55
CA ASN A 113 24.66 6.46 22.95
C ASN A 113 23.84 7.46 23.77
N GLN A 114 22.55 7.65 23.45
CA GLN A 114 21.69 8.50 24.28
C GLN A 114 21.53 7.88 25.67
N GLN A 115 21.65 8.71 26.69
CA GLN A 115 21.39 8.37 28.09
C GLN A 115 20.40 9.36 28.70
N LEU A 116 19.73 8.98 29.78
CA LEU A 116 18.91 9.94 30.53
C LEU A 116 19.81 10.94 31.25
N GLY A 117 19.57 12.22 31.03
CA GLY A 117 20.36 13.29 31.64
C GLY A 117 19.86 14.68 31.24
N TYR A 118 20.67 15.68 31.56
CA TYR A 118 20.41 17.07 31.22
C TYR A 118 21.20 17.48 29.98
N CYS A 119 20.53 18.09 29.00
CA CYS A 119 21.16 18.66 27.82
C CYS A 119 20.30 19.76 27.19
N ALA A 120 20.90 20.54 26.29
CA ALA A 120 20.19 21.55 25.52
C ALA A 120 19.14 20.94 24.58
N GLU A 121 17.94 21.53 24.54
CA GLU A 121 16.89 21.18 23.60
C GLU A 121 17.27 21.53 22.14
N SER A 122 16.62 20.87 21.18
CA SER A 122 16.79 21.17 19.77
C SER A 122 16.22 22.54 19.41
N SER A 123 17.03 23.38 18.75
CA SER A 123 16.58 24.71 18.28
C SER A 123 15.42 24.68 17.25
N LYS A 124 15.06 23.50 16.75
CA LYS A 124 13.88 23.29 15.89
C LYS A 124 12.58 23.38 16.69
N VAL A 125 12.63 23.10 17.99
CA VAL A 125 11.49 23.17 18.90
C VAL A 125 11.31 24.62 19.31
N VAL A 126 10.19 25.23 18.92
CA VAL A 126 9.94 26.66 19.15
C VAL A 126 9.78 26.95 20.64
N ASP A 127 9.04 26.08 21.35
CA ASP A 127 8.79 26.18 22.80
C ASP A 127 10.06 25.99 23.64
N GLY A 128 11.09 25.33 23.06
CA GLY A 128 12.38 25.13 23.71
C GLY A 128 13.38 26.29 23.52
N ARG A 129 13.00 27.38 22.84
CA ARG A 129 13.88 28.53 22.62
C ARG A 129 13.80 29.50 23.80
N CYS A 130 14.95 29.99 24.24
CA CYS A 130 15.04 30.92 25.36
C CYS A 130 16.08 32.01 25.08
N ARG A 131 15.95 33.13 25.79
CA ARG A 131 16.97 34.18 25.90
C ARG A 131 17.53 34.26 27.32
N SER A 132 16.70 33.92 28.31
CA SER A 132 17.08 33.90 29.72
C SER A 132 16.45 32.70 30.43
N ASP A 133 16.95 32.38 31.62
CA ASP A 133 16.44 31.28 32.46
C ASP A 133 14.95 31.44 32.79
N ALA A 134 14.44 32.68 32.85
CA ALA A 134 13.02 32.96 33.11
C ALA A 134 12.07 32.44 32.01
N ASP A 135 12.58 32.23 30.79
CA ASP A 135 11.80 31.66 29.68
C ASP A 135 11.60 30.14 29.85
N CYS A 136 12.51 29.49 30.59
CA CYS A 136 12.49 28.05 30.82
C CYS A 136 11.77 27.77 32.15
N ARG A 137 10.55 27.23 32.09
CA ARG A 137 9.79 26.91 33.31
C ARG A 137 10.15 25.51 33.80
N GLY A 138 10.94 25.43 34.87
CA GLY A 138 11.36 24.16 35.47
C GLY A 138 10.18 23.22 35.76
N GLY A 139 10.33 21.94 35.42
CA GLY A 139 9.32 20.89 35.64
C GLY A 139 8.22 20.80 34.59
N HIS A 140 8.16 21.74 33.64
CA HIS A 140 7.21 21.68 32.53
C HIS A 140 7.75 20.88 31.34
N THR A 141 6.86 20.17 30.64
CA THR A 141 7.21 19.48 29.39
C THR A 141 7.32 20.49 28.25
N VAL A 142 8.31 20.30 27.38
CA VAL A 142 8.44 21.12 26.16
C VAL A 142 7.41 20.65 25.13
N VAL A 143 6.57 21.55 24.63
CA VAL A 143 5.55 21.23 23.62
C VAL A 143 6.23 20.83 22.31
N ALA A 144 5.91 19.61 21.84
CA ALA A 144 6.59 18.98 20.69
C ALA A 144 8.13 18.90 20.83
N GLY A 145 8.64 18.89 22.06
CA GLY A 145 10.05 18.72 22.39
C GLY A 145 10.44 17.31 22.83
N ASN A 146 11.61 17.20 23.44
CA ASN A 146 12.27 15.92 23.73
C ASN A 146 12.38 15.60 25.24
N GLY A 147 11.90 16.48 26.12
CA GLY A 147 12.02 16.29 27.57
C GLY A 147 11.31 17.35 28.43
N LEU A 148 11.68 17.38 29.72
CA LEU A 148 11.17 18.35 30.70
C LEU A 148 12.18 19.46 30.91
N MET A 149 11.76 20.72 30.93
CA MET A 149 12.65 21.85 31.19
C MET A 149 13.21 21.81 32.61
N SER A 150 14.51 22.06 32.77
CA SER A 150 15.17 22.15 34.08
C SER A 150 14.97 23.52 34.75
N GLY A 151 14.68 24.55 33.95
CA GLY A 151 14.63 25.95 34.40
C GLY A 151 15.84 26.78 33.98
N ARG A 152 16.79 26.20 33.24
CA ARG A 152 18.00 26.89 32.76
C ARG A 152 17.98 27.09 31.25
N CYS A 153 18.50 28.22 30.79
CA CYS A 153 18.68 28.54 29.39
C CYS A 153 20.15 28.34 28.99
N ILE A 154 20.39 27.45 28.01
CA ILE A 154 21.72 27.23 27.45
C ILE A 154 21.89 28.13 26.22
N VAL A 155 22.71 29.17 26.36
CA VAL A 155 22.99 30.16 25.31
C VAL A 155 24.38 29.90 24.73
N SER A 156 24.52 29.84 23.40
CA SER A 156 25.82 29.63 22.74
C SER A 156 26.66 30.90 22.66
N ASP A 157 26.03 32.06 22.41
CA ASP A 157 26.68 33.38 22.36
C ASP A 157 25.74 34.45 22.93
N VAL A 158 26.30 35.53 23.50
CA VAL A 158 25.55 36.59 24.22
C VAL A 158 24.42 37.23 23.39
N ASN A 159 24.53 37.25 22.06
CA ASN A 159 23.54 37.82 21.13
C ASN A 159 22.70 36.76 20.39
N SER A 160 22.88 35.48 20.68
CA SER A 160 22.19 34.37 20.02
C SER A 160 21.00 33.89 20.84
N THR A 161 19.93 33.45 20.17
CA THR A 161 18.83 32.71 20.82
C THR A 161 19.35 31.36 21.33
N GLY A 162 19.25 31.14 22.63
CA GLY A 162 19.59 29.87 23.28
C GLY A 162 18.44 28.86 23.24
N THR A 163 18.67 27.73 23.89
CA THR A 163 17.68 26.66 24.06
C THR A 163 17.63 26.23 25.51
N CYS A 164 16.43 25.93 26.01
CA CYS A 164 16.26 25.46 27.38
C CYS A 164 17.01 24.14 27.59
N GLU A 165 17.61 24.00 28.77
CA GLU A 165 18.10 22.73 29.26
C GLU A 165 16.90 21.84 29.62
N ILE A 166 16.93 20.60 29.13
CA ILE A 166 15.90 19.61 29.37
C ILE A 166 16.48 18.37 30.04
N TYR A 167 15.67 17.73 30.87
CA TYR A 167 15.88 16.36 31.32
C TYR A 167 15.20 15.40 30.35
N GLY A 168 15.99 14.53 29.71
CA GLY A 168 15.51 13.61 28.69
C GLY A 168 16.62 12.72 28.15
N TRP A 169 16.41 12.16 26.96
CA TRP A 169 17.42 11.35 26.28
C TRP A 169 18.45 12.24 25.58
N CYS A 170 19.64 12.29 26.16
CA CYS A 170 20.72 13.19 25.79
C CYS A 170 21.91 12.43 25.17
N PRO A 171 22.54 12.98 24.11
CA PRO A 171 22.20 14.24 23.45
C PRO A 171 20.93 14.12 22.59
N VAL A 172 20.23 15.25 22.38
CA VAL A 172 19.05 15.32 21.49
C VAL A 172 19.42 15.04 20.02
N GLU A 173 18.43 14.68 19.20
CA GLU A 173 18.62 14.38 17.76
C GLU A 173 19.43 15.47 17.04
N LYS A 174 20.48 15.05 16.31
CA LYS A 174 21.35 15.95 15.55
C LYS A 174 20.56 16.76 14.51
N LYS A 175 20.96 18.02 14.29
CA LYS A 175 20.40 18.88 13.24
C LYS A 175 21.00 18.51 11.88
N PHE A 176 20.53 17.42 11.28
CA PHE A 176 20.94 17.04 9.94
C PHE A 176 19.73 16.81 9.04
N LYS A 177 19.80 17.32 7.81
CA LYS A 177 18.89 16.94 6.73
C LYS A 177 19.67 16.02 5.80
N PRO A 178 19.17 14.81 5.49
CA PRO A 178 19.84 13.95 4.55
C PRO A 178 19.92 14.65 3.18
N GLN A 179 21.12 14.69 2.60
CA GLN A 179 21.36 15.20 1.25
C GLN A 179 21.37 14.07 0.20
N ARG A 180 21.76 12.86 0.62
CA ARG A 180 21.83 11.66 -0.21
C ARG A 180 21.28 10.45 0.55
N ALA A 181 20.83 9.44 -0.18
CA ALA A 181 20.42 8.16 0.40
C ALA A 181 21.65 7.35 0.84
N LEU A 182 21.66 6.88 2.08
CA LEU A 182 22.73 6.02 2.60
C LEU A 182 22.64 4.60 2.02
N LEU A 183 21.43 4.08 1.80
CA LEU A 183 21.19 2.76 1.21
C LEU A 183 20.69 2.90 -0.24
N ALA A 184 21.42 3.66 -1.07
CA ALA A 184 21.08 3.86 -2.49
C ALA A 184 20.98 2.55 -3.29
N ASN A 185 21.77 1.54 -2.91
CA ASN A 185 21.74 0.20 -3.51
C ASN A 185 20.43 -0.58 -3.26
N ALA A 186 19.54 -0.07 -2.40
CA ALA A 186 18.23 -0.67 -2.19
C ALA A 186 17.38 -0.72 -3.47
N GLU A 187 17.71 0.08 -4.49
CA GLU A 187 17.09 0.00 -5.82
C GLU A 187 17.18 -1.41 -6.43
N ASN A 188 18.29 -2.11 -6.18
CA ASN A 188 18.57 -3.44 -6.72
C ASN A 188 18.08 -4.57 -5.80
N PHE A 189 17.38 -4.25 -4.71
CA PHE A 189 16.82 -5.26 -3.84
C PHE A 189 15.59 -5.89 -4.50
N THR A 190 15.31 -7.12 -4.07
CA THR A 190 14.18 -7.88 -4.59
C THR A 190 13.13 -8.08 -3.50
N ILE A 191 11.87 -7.92 -3.88
CA ILE A 191 10.72 -8.28 -3.08
C ILE A 191 10.02 -9.48 -3.71
N TYR A 192 9.87 -10.55 -2.94
CA TYR A 192 9.04 -11.69 -3.26
C TYR A 192 7.63 -11.45 -2.71
N ILE A 193 6.62 -11.46 -3.57
CA ILE A 193 5.21 -11.26 -3.21
C ILE A 193 4.43 -12.52 -3.56
N LYS A 194 4.03 -13.27 -2.54
CA LYS A 194 3.14 -14.41 -2.68
C LYS A 194 1.73 -13.99 -2.30
N ASN A 195 0.79 -14.16 -3.21
CA ASN A 195 -0.61 -13.84 -3.01
C ASN A 195 -1.46 -15.08 -3.26
N PHE A 196 -2.30 -15.40 -2.29
CA PHE A 196 -3.37 -16.38 -2.39
C PHE A 196 -4.71 -15.67 -2.45
N ILE A 197 -5.57 -16.12 -3.36
CA ILE A 197 -6.92 -15.61 -3.52
C ILE A 197 -7.93 -16.74 -3.42
N GLN A 198 -9.10 -16.40 -2.91
CA GLN A 198 -10.26 -17.28 -2.87
C GLN A 198 -11.54 -16.48 -3.12
N PHE A 199 -12.39 -17.03 -3.98
CA PHE A 199 -13.74 -16.54 -4.28
C PHE A 199 -14.74 -17.58 -3.75
N PRO A 200 -15.30 -17.37 -2.55
CA PRO A 200 -16.11 -18.38 -1.86
C PRO A 200 -17.34 -18.82 -2.66
N LYS A 201 -17.96 -17.90 -3.42
CA LYS A 201 -19.20 -18.19 -4.15
C LYS A 201 -19.01 -19.31 -5.18
N PHE A 202 -17.87 -19.33 -5.84
CA PHE A 202 -17.53 -20.34 -6.85
C PHE A 202 -16.54 -21.40 -6.36
N SER A 203 -16.19 -21.37 -5.06
CA SER A 203 -15.16 -22.24 -4.47
C SER A 203 -13.85 -22.24 -5.27
N PHE A 204 -13.53 -21.11 -5.89
CA PHE A 204 -12.34 -20.94 -6.71
C PHE A 204 -11.20 -20.38 -5.85
N SER A 205 -10.01 -20.96 -5.94
CA SER A 205 -8.81 -20.46 -5.27
C SER A 205 -7.61 -20.55 -6.20
N LYS A 206 -6.71 -19.57 -6.10
CA LYS A 206 -5.50 -19.52 -6.94
C LYS A 206 -4.38 -18.77 -6.25
N SER A 207 -3.14 -19.03 -6.71
CA SER A 207 -1.94 -18.33 -6.29
C SER A 207 -1.31 -17.61 -7.49
N ASN A 208 -0.67 -16.46 -7.25
CA ASN A 208 0.05 -15.72 -8.30
C ASN A 208 1.33 -16.41 -8.79
N VAL A 209 1.87 -17.34 -7.99
CA VAL A 209 3.09 -18.08 -8.30
C VAL A 209 2.78 -19.20 -9.30
N LEU A 210 3.56 -19.28 -10.37
CA LEU A 210 3.48 -20.36 -11.35
C LEU A 210 3.63 -21.73 -10.68
N GLU A 211 2.70 -22.64 -10.95
CA GLU A 211 2.82 -24.05 -10.59
C GLU A 211 3.75 -24.75 -11.58
N THR A 212 4.99 -25.01 -11.17
CA THR A 212 6.03 -25.66 -12.00
C THR A 212 6.84 -26.65 -11.18
N SER A 213 7.34 -27.71 -11.82
CA SER A 213 8.30 -28.66 -11.24
C SER A 213 9.74 -28.16 -11.29
N ASP A 214 10.00 -27.03 -11.96
CA ASP A 214 11.33 -26.43 -12.05
C ASP A 214 11.71 -25.69 -10.74
N GLU A 215 12.58 -26.32 -9.94
CA GLU A 215 13.11 -25.74 -8.70
C GLU A 215 14.00 -24.51 -8.93
N SER A 216 14.46 -24.27 -10.15
CA SER A 216 15.31 -23.13 -10.51
C SER A 216 14.51 -21.88 -10.86
N TYR A 217 13.24 -22.00 -11.21
CA TYR A 217 12.38 -20.89 -11.64
C TYR A 217 12.40 -19.72 -10.66
N LEU A 218 12.13 -19.95 -9.37
CA LEU A 218 12.13 -18.90 -8.35
C LEU A 218 13.53 -18.38 -7.98
N LYS A 219 14.60 -19.03 -8.43
CA LYS A 219 15.98 -18.59 -8.16
C LYS A 219 16.44 -17.59 -9.21
N SER A 220 15.98 -17.73 -10.46
CA SER A 220 16.43 -16.94 -11.60
C SER A 220 15.38 -15.94 -12.11
N CYS A 221 14.08 -16.18 -11.92
CA CYS A 221 13.06 -15.34 -12.52
C CYS A 221 13.08 -13.90 -11.95
N ARG A 222 12.69 -12.96 -12.80
CA ARG A 222 12.31 -11.60 -12.45
C ARG A 222 10.98 -11.31 -13.11
N TYR A 223 10.12 -10.55 -12.42
CA TYR A 223 8.85 -10.16 -12.98
C TYR A 223 9.05 -9.35 -14.26
N ASP A 224 8.36 -9.79 -15.31
CA ASP A 224 8.17 -9.01 -16.53
C ASP A 224 6.78 -9.34 -17.08
N GLU A 225 6.06 -8.32 -17.53
CA GLU A 225 4.67 -8.44 -17.96
C GLU A 225 4.49 -9.38 -19.18
N GLN A 226 5.50 -9.48 -20.04
CA GLN A 226 5.42 -10.24 -21.29
C GLN A 226 6.20 -11.57 -21.18
N ILE A 227 7.39 -11.53 -20.58
CA ILE A 227 8.32 -12.67 -20.56
C ILE A 227 8.02 -13.60 -19.37
N HIS A 228 7.79 -13.02 -18.17
CA HIS A 228 7.64 -13.77 -16.92
C HIS A 228 6.50 -13.21 -16.05
N PRO A 229 5.23 -13.23 -16.53
CA PRO A 229 4.10 -12.59 -15.85
C PRO A 229 3.74 -13.21 -14.50
N TYR A 230 4.18 -14.45 -14.26
CA TYR A 230 3.95 -15.18 -13.00
C TYR A 230 5.17 -15.21 -12.08
N CYS A 231 6.22 -14.45 -12.38
CA CYS A 231 7.34 -14.39 -11.46
C CYS A 231 6.97 -13.46 -10.30
N PRO A 232 6.91 -13.96 -9.06
CA PRO A 232 6.52 -13.16 -7.90
C PRO A 232 7.67 -12.28 -7.35
N ILE A 233 8.78 -12.15 -8.08
CA ILE A 233 10.00 -11.48 -7.62
C ILE A 233 10.19 -10.19 -8.41
N PHE A 234 10.11 -9.07 -7.71
CA PHE A 234 10.19 -7.73 -8.28
C PHE A 234 11.43 -7.02 -7.76
N GLU A 235 12.07 -6.22 -8.60
CA GLU A 235 13.13 -5.31 -8.17
C GLU A 235 12.51 -3.99 -7.69
N LEU A 236 12.99 -3.44 -6.58
CA LEU A 236 12.41 -2.23 -6.00
C LEU A 236 12.52 -1.02 -6.94
N GLY A 237 13.63 -0.92 -7.67
CA GLY A 237 13.82 0.08 -8.71
C GLY A 237 12.79 -0.04 -9.84
N ASP A 238 12.55 -1.26 -10.34
CA ASP A 238 11.57 -1.50 -11.40
C ASP A 238 10.14 -1.13 -10.96
N ILE A 239 9.76 -1.46 -9.72
CA ILE A 239 8.47 -1.04 -9.15
C ILE A 239 8.31 0.48 -9.21
N THR A 240 9.29 1.24 -8.72
CA THR A 240 9.20 2.70 -8.72
C THR A 240 9.21 3.31 -10.12
N ARG A 241 9.99 2.72 -11.05
CA ARG A 241 10.07 3.13 -12.44
C ARG A 241 8.75 2.92 -13.17
N ARG A 242 8.09 1.78 -12.96
CA ARG A 242 6.75 1.48 -13.49
C ARG A 242 5.67 2.40 -12.90
N ALA A 243 5.85 2.85 -11.67
CA ALA A 243 5.02 3.91 -11.08
C ALA A 243 5.31 5.31 -11.64
N GLY A 244 6.33 5.48 -12.49
CA GLY A 244 6.71 6.76 -13.11
C GLY A 244 7.67 7.63 -12.29
N TYR A 245 8.36 7.07 -11.30
CA TYR A 245 9.25 7.82 -10.39
C TYR A 245 10.67 7.23 -10.35
N ASN A 246 11.65 8.08 -10.01
CA ASN A 246 13.02 7.65 -9.77
C ASN A 246 13.17 7.18 -8.31
N PHE A 247 13.70 5.96 -8.13
CA PHE A 247 13.96 5.38 -6.81
C PHE A 247 14.87 6.28 -5.96
N GLN A 248 15.91 6.86 -6.55
CA GLN A 248 16.91 7.64 -5.82
C GLN A 248 16.32 8.91 -5.20
N ASP A 249 15.38 9.56 -5.87
CA ASP A 249 14.68 10.73 -5.33
C ASP A 249 13.81 10.35 -4.12
N MET A 250 13.13 9.20 -4.22
CA MET A 250 12.35 8.63 -3.12
C MET A 250 13.24 8.14 -1.98
N ALA A 251 14.45 7.67 -2.27
CA ALA A 251 15.36 7.12 -1.28
C ALA A 251 15.88 8.17 -0.29
N VAL A 252 15.91 9.46 -0.66
CA VAL A 252 16.40 10.54 0.23
C VAL A 252 15.37 10.89 1.31
N TYR A 253 14.11 11.12 0.92
CA TYR A 253 13.06 11.64 1.81
C TYR A 253 11.99 10.60 2.17
N GLY A 254 12.00 9.45 1.49
CA GLY A 254 10.98 8.43 1.56
C GLY A 254 9.79 8.71 0.65
N GLY A 255 8.83 7.79 0.65
CA GLY A 255 7.58 7.91 -0.10
C GLY A 255 6.69 6.67 0.07
N SER A 256 5.56 6.64 -0.61
CA SER A 256 4.61 5.54 -0.52
C SER A 256 4.23 5.03 -1.91
N VAL A 257 4.41 3.73 -2.15
CA VAL A 257 4.10 3.08 -3.42
C VAL A 257 3.03 2.02 -3.20
N GLY A 258 2.04 1.99 -4.09
CA GLY A 258 1.03 0.95 -4.18
C GLY A 258 1.41 -0.07 -5.24
N ILE A 259 1.33 -1.35 -4.89
CA ILE A 259 1.43 -2.50 -5.79
C ILE A 259 0.04 -3.12 -5.83
N MET A 260 -0.70 -2.89 -6.90
CA MET A 260 -2.04 -3.42 -7.09
C MET A 260 -1.94 -4.75 -7.84
N ILE A 261 -2.54 -5.80 -7.27
CA ILE A 261 -2.68 -7.12 -7.89
C ILE A 261 -4.15 -7.29 -8.23
N ASP A 262 -4.48 -7.29 -9.51
CA ASP A 262 -5.85 -7.42 -9.99
C ASP A 262 -6.10 -8.82 -10.56
N TRP A 263 -7.22 -9.40 -10.16
CA TRP A 263 -7.67 -10.73 -10.57
C TRP A 263 -9.04 -10.62 -11.23
N ASP A 264 -9.09 -10.18 -12.48
CA ASP A 264 -10.31 -10.18 -13.30
C ASP A 264 -10.36 -11.46 -14.14
N CYS A 265 -11.13 -12.44 -13.66
CA CYS A 265 -11.11 -13.79 -14.21
C CYS A 265 -12.48 -14.27 -14.69
N ASP A 266 -12.44 -14.94 -15.83
CA ASP A 266 -13.59 -15.56 -16.47
C ASP A 266 -13.45 -17.08 -16.38
N LEU A 267 -14.20 -17.72 -15.49
CA LEU A 267 -14.07 -19.15 -15.22
C LEU A 267 -14.53 -20.03 -16.39
N ASP A 268 -15.37 -19.50 -17.29
CA ASP A 268 -15.79 -20.22 -18.51
C ASP A 268 -14.61 -20.50 -19.44
N LYS A 269 -13.58 -19.63 -19.42
CA LYS A 269 -12.33 -19.82 -20.18
C LYS A 269 -11.38 -20.83 -19.54
N GLY A 270 -11.67 -21.25 -18.32
CA GLY A 270 -10.92 -22.24 -17.56
C GLY A 270 -9.93 -21.67 -16.57
N TYR A 271 -9.58 -22.51 -15.59
CA TYR A 271 -8.70 -22.17 -14.46
C TYR A 271 -7.35 -21.57 -14.89
N SER A 272 -6.75 -22.09 -15.97
CA SER A 272 -5.43 -21.67 -16.42
C SER A 272 -5.40 -20.22 -16.86
N GLN A 273 -6.46 -19.71 -17.50
CA GLN A 273 -6.57 -18.36 -18.08
C GLN A 273 -6.75 -17.23 -17.07
N CYS A 274 -6.93 -17.55 -15.78
CA CYS A 274 -7.03 -16.57 -14.72
C CYS A 274 -5.64 -16.15 -14.23
N HIS A 275 -5.18 -14.94 -14.51
CA HIS A 275 -3.82 -14.50 -14.18
C HIS A 275 -3.85 -13.18 -13.40
N PRO A 276 -2.89 -12.95 -12.49
CA PRO A 276 -2.77 -11.67 -11.82
C PRO A 276 -2.24 -10.60 -12.78
N GLN A 277 -2.82 -9.42 -12.74
CA GLN A 277 -2.28 -8.22 -13.39
C GLN A 277 -1.70 -7.28 -12.33
N TYR A 278 -0.53 -6.71 -12.61
CA TYR A 278 0.18 -5.85 -11.66
C TYR A 278 0.20 -4.41 -12.12
N TYR A 279 -0.22 -3.51 -11.25
CA TYR A 279 -0.20 -2.07 -11.50
C TYR A 279 0.53 -1.35 -10.37
N PHE A 280 1.32 -0.33 -10.72
CA PHE A 280 2.18 0.37 -9.78
C PHE A 280 1.84 1.85 -9.76
N THR A 281 1.69 2.43 -8.57
CA THR A 281 1.35 3.84 -8.42
C THR A 281 1.99 4.44 -7.18
N ARG A 282 2.22 5.75 -7.17
CA ARG A 282 2.72 6.47 -6.01
C ARG A 282 1.57 7.11 -5.24
N LEU A 283 1.41 6.73 -3.99
CA LEU A 283 0.25 7.05 -3.14
C LEU A 283 0.37 8.40 -2.42
N ASP A 284 1.58 8.94 -2.25
CA ASP A 284 1.85 10.19 -1.52
C ASP A 284 1.92 11.44 -2.41
N THR A 285 1.39 11.38 -3.64
CA THR A 285 1.51 12.45 -4.65
C THR A 285 0.41 13.50 -4.62
N THR A 286 -0.76 13.18 -4.09
CA THR A 286 -1.99 13.99 -4.26
C THR A 286 -2.40 14.83 -3.05
N ALA A 287 -1.70 14.77 -1.92
CA ALA A 287 -2.20 15.33 -0.66
C ALA A 287 -1.41 16.53 -0.07
N CYS A 288 -0.22 16.87 -0.56
CA CYS A 288 0.61 17.89 0.10
C CYS A 288 1.17 18.93 -0.89
N ASN A 289 0.90 20.21 -0.60
CA ASN A 289 1.78 21.30 -1.02
C ASN A 289 3.22 20.90 -0.68
N ARG A 290 4.11 20.96 -1.70
CA ARG A 290 5.50 20.44 -1.70
C ARG A 290 6.41 20.88 -0.55
N SER A 291 5.96 21.67 0.42
CA SER A 291 6.81 22.30 1.44
C SER A 291 6.68 21.76 2.87
N VAL A 292 5.56 21.14 3.27
CA VAL A 292 5.29 20.88 4.71
C VAL A 292 5.60 19.45 5.15
N ALA A 293 5.33 18.45 4.31
CA ALA A 293 5.58 17.04 4.63
C ALA A 293 5.91 16.26 3.35
N MET A 294 7.12 16.44 2.81
CA MET A 294 7.61 15.59 1.71
C MET A 294 8.19 14.29 2.26
N GLY A 295 7.74 13.18 1.68
CA GLY A 295 8.25 11.83 1.92
C GLY A 295 7.66 11.15 3.15
N PHE A 296 8.32 10.08 3.61
CA PHE A 296 7.86 9.25 4.72
C PHE A 296 9.04 8.94 5.65
N ASN A 297 8.87 9.27 6.93
CA ASN A 297 9.86 9.00 7.96
C ASN A 297 9.21 8.71 9.30
N PHE A 298 9.91 7.96 10.14
CA PHE A 298 9.54 7.76 11.54
C PHE A 298 10.79 7.53 12.39
N ARG A 299 10.59 7.43 13.70
CA ARG A 299 11.65 7.22 14.67
C ARG A 299 11.46 5.90 15.40
N HIS A 300 12.55 5.20 15.63
CA HIS A 300 12.59 4.05 16.52
C HIS A 300 13.91 4.03 17.28
N THR A 301 14.00 3.21 18.32
CA THR A 301 15.15 3.17 19.22
C THR A 301 15.65 1.74 19.40
N ARG A 302 16.96 1.57 19.48
CA ARG A 302 17.60 0.31 19.91
C ARG A 302 18.20 0.53 21.30
N TYR A 303 17.68 -0.16 22.30
CA TYR A 303 18.14 -0.06 23.69
C TYR A 303 19.29 -1.05 23.94
N PHE A 304 20.27 -0.63 24.73
CA PHE A 304 21.38 -1.47 25.17
C PHE A 304 21.87 -1.03 26.55
N LYS A 305 22.60 -1.91 27.24
CA LYS A 305 23.22 -1.59 28.53
C LYS A 305 24.70 -1.31 28.32
N HIS A 306 25.16 -0.22 28.92
CA HIS A 306 26.57 0.11 28.97
C HIS A 306 27.29 -0.73 30.04
N HIS A 307 28.62 -0.76 30.02
CA HIS A 307 29.43 -1.56 30.95
C HIS A 307 29.23 -1.16 32.43
N THR A 308 28.78 0.07 32.68
CA THR A 308 28.40 0.59 34.00
C THR A 308 27.04 0.09 34.50
N GLY A 309 26.27 -0.63 33.67
CA GLY A 309 24.91 -1.07 33.96
C GLY A 309 23.83 -0.04 33.59
N GLU A 310 24.22 1.16 33.18
CA GLU A 310 23.33 2.24 32.74
C GLU A 310 22.64 1.89 31.41
N ILE A 311 21.38 2.32 31.26
CA ILE A 311 20.59 2.07 30.06
C ILE A 311 20.87 3.19 29.05
N HIS A 312 21.36 2.80 27.88
CA HIS A 312 21.53 3.68 26.74
C HIS A 312 20.60 3.26 25.60
N ARG A 313 20.43 4.16 24.64
CA ARG A 313 19.77 3.84 23.38
C ARG A 313 20.42 4.55 22.20
N SER A 314 20.33 3.92 21.03
CA SER A 314 20.54 4.61 19.76
C SER A 314 19.19 4.98 19.18
N LEU A 315 18.97 6.27 18.95
CA LEU A 315 17.79 6.78 18.27
C LEU A 315 18.04 6.80 16.76
N PHE A 316 17.15 6.16 16.02
CA PHE A 316 17.15 6.17 14.56
C PHE A 316 15.95 6.96 14.08
N LYS A 317 16.20 7.98 13.27
CA LYS A 317 15.19 8.58 12.40
C LYS A 317 15.38 8.03 11.01
N VAL A 318 14.48 7.16 10.57
CA VAL A 318 14.57 6.45 9.28
C VAL A 318 13.67 7.11 8.24
N TYR A 319 14.15 7.11 7.01
CA TYR A 319 13.42 7.50 5.80
C TYR A 319 13.43 6.32 4.85
N GLY A 320 12.37 6.18 4.06
CA GLY A 320 12.22 4.96 3.27
C GLY A 320 10.96 4.92 2.45
N VAL A 321 10.86 3.86 1.65
CA VAL A 321 9.71 3.62 0.79
C VAL A 321 8.78 2.65 1.47
N ARG A 322 7.52 3.07 1.66
CA ARG A 322 6.44 2.21 2.13
C ARG A 322 5.76 1.56 0.93
N PHE A 323 5.76 0.24 0.86
CA PHE A 323 5.04 -0.53 -0.16
C PHE A 323 3.72 -1.02 0.43
N ASN A 324 2.62 -0.75 -0.27
CA ASN A 324 1.28 -1.23 0.07
C ASN A 324 0.82 -2.16 -1.05
N ILE A 325 0.70 -3.44 -0.74
CA ILE A 325 0.21 -4.46 -1.65
C ILE A 325 -1.31 -4.51 -1.49
N MET A 326 -2.03 -4.15 -2.54
CA MET A 326 -3.49 -4.10 -2.58
C MET A 326 -3.97 -5.14 -3.57
N VAL A 327 -4.88 -6.00 -3.14
CA VAL A 327 -5.40 -7.09 -3.98
C VAL A 327 -6.86 -6.79 -4.30
N HIS A 328 -7.17 -6.76 -5.59
CA HIS A 328 -8.50 -6.62 -6.13
C HIS A 328 -8.81 -7.82 -7.01
N GLY A 329 -10.09 -8.08 -7.21
CA GLY A 329 -10.47 -9.11 -8.16
C GLY A 329 -11.96 -9.30 -8.24
N LYS A 330 -12.34 -9.87 -9.38
CA LYS A 330 -13.69 -10.22 -9.74
C LYS A 330 -13.63 -11.50 -10.53
N VAL A 331 -14.53 -12.42 -10.21
CA VAL A 331 -14.68 -13.67 -10.94
C VAL A 331 -16.08 -13.76 -11.49
N GLY A 332 -16.21 -14.18 -12.75
CA GLY A 332 -17.48 -14.50 -13.40
C GLY A 332 -17.51 -15.95 -13.88
N THR A 333 -18.67 -16.60 -13.73
CA THR A 333 -18.99 -17.91 -14.31
C THR A 333 -20.47 -18.01 -14.66
#